data_AF-A0A2V1B016-F1
#
_entry.id   AF-A0A2V1B016-F1
#
_cell.length_a   1.000
_cell.length_b   1.000
_cell.length_c   1.000
_cell.angle_alpha   90.00
_cell.angle_beta   90.00
_cell.angle_gamma   90.00
#
_symmetry.space_group_name_H-M   'P 1'
#
loop_
_entity.id
_entity.type
_entity.pdbx_description
1 polymer ?
#
loop_
_entity_poly.entity_id
_entity_poly.type
_entity_poly.pdbx_seq_one_letter_code
_entity_poly.pdbx_strand_id
1 'polypeptide(L)'
;MSVNKVQYNGDTPALQPGEIIRFNTRSTRQPLAINSQSKNVPLKIHINASEGKVFVTNQRLVYLTSTNTSRGDIESFCINFNQLPKLKFTHALKSALFGANYWEFMFYSPSEGICDGFPREEYFQGSITFKDGGMFDFGAAINEAINDVVNNPHIDDELPRYSEL
;
A
#
# COMPACT_ATOMS: atom_id res chain seq x y z
N MET A 1 8.98 2.42 -1.06
CA MET A 1 8.01 2.10 0.02
C MET A 1 8.42 2.82 1.29
N SER A 2 7.54 3.01 2.26
CA SER A 2 7.92 3.60 3.54
C SER A 2 7.00 3.22 4.68
N VAL A 3 7.52 3.23 5.91
CA VAL A 3 6.73 3.27 7.14
C VAL A 3 6.92 4.59 7.88
N ASN A 4 5.88 5.07 8.58
CA ASN A 4 5.90 6.28 9.45
C ASN A 4 6.37 7.56 8.76
N LYS A 5 6.12 7.69 7.45
CA LYS A 5 6.49 8.86 6.64
C LYS A 5 5.30 9.57 6.03
N VAL A 6 4.09 9.00 6.13
CA VAL A 6 2.90 9.61 5.55
C VAL A 6 2.40 10.72 6.47
N GLN A 7 2.27 11.93 5.94
CA GLN A 7 1.53 13.00 6.59
C GLN A 7 0.03 12.75 6.43
N TYR A 8 -0.77 13.03 7.45
CA TYR A 8 -2.22 12.83 7.44
C TYR A 8 -2.94 13.91 8.23
N ASN A 9 -4.18 14.20 7.82
CA ASN A 9 -5.08 15.16 8.44
C ASN A 9 -6.26 14.38 9.05
N GLY A 10 -6.23 14.17 10.37
CA GLY A 10 -7.19 13.28 11.03
C GLY A 10 -7.01 11.84 10.52
N ASP A 11 -8.06 11.27 9.93
CA ASP A 11 -8.06 9.88 9.43
C ASP A 11 -7.73 9.75 7.93
N THR A 12 -7.34 10.83 7.26
CA THR A 12 -7.13 10.86 5.80
C THR A 12 -5.69 11.26 5.47
N PRO A 13 -5.01 10.58 4.53
CA PRO A 13 -3.66 10.99 4.13
C PRO A 13 -3.65 12.37 3.48
N ALA A 14 -2.59 13.14 3.74
CA ALA A 14 -2.34 14.38 3.03
C ALA A 14 -1.92 14.05 1.60
N LEU A 15 -2.66 14.57 0.63
CA LEU A 15 -2.47 14.30 -0.79
C LEU A 15 -1.30 15.11 -1.37
N GLN A 16 -0.53 14.48 -2.25
CA GLN A 16 0.51 15.10 -3.05
C GLN A 16 -0.11 15.86 -4.24
N PRO A 17 0.63 16.78 -4.91
CA PRO A 17 0.14 17.44 -6.11
C PRO A 17 -0.33 16.43 -7.18
N GLY A 18 -1.54 16.65 -7.71
CA GLY A 18 -2.15 15.75 -8.70
C GLY A 18 -2.60 14.38 -8.14
N GLU A 19 -2.52 14.17 -6.82
CA GLU A 19 -2.94 12.93 -6.19
C GLU A 19 -4.44 12.96 -5.89
N ILE A 20 -5.16 11.92 -6.32
CA ILE A 20 -6.60 11.76 -6.13
C ILE A 20 -6.90 10.38 -5.54
N ILE A 21 -7.78 10.34 -4.54
CA ILE A 21 -8.22 9.09 -3.91
C ILE A 21 -9.15 8.36 -4.89
N ARG A 22 -8.78 7.12 -5.25
CA ARG A 22 -9.56 6.19 -6.08
C ARG A 22 -10.40 5.24 -5.23
N PHE A 23 -9.88 4.86 -4.07
CA PHE A 23 -10.54 3.95 -3.14
C PHE A 23 -10.15 4.25 -1.70
N ASN A 24 -11.07 4.05 -0.76
CA ASN A 24 -10.79 3.97 0.66
C ASN A 24 -11.70 2.95 1.36
N THR A 25 -11.22 2.36 2.44
CA THR A 25 -12.07 1.52 3.29
C THR A 25 -12.98 2.34 4.19
N ARG A 26 -14.20 1.83 4.40
CA ARG A 26 -15.24 2.50 5.22
C ARG A 26 -14.99 2.39 6.72
N SER A 27 -14.23 1.41 7.16
CA SER A 27 -13.93 1.11 8.56
C SER A 27 -12.42 1.01 8.79
N THR A 28 -12.00 0.85 10.04
CA THR A 28 -10.60 0.57 10.42
C THR A 28 -10.31 -0.94 10.51
N ARG A 29 -11.21 -1.81 10.04
CA ARG A 29 -11.08 -3.27 10.23
C ARG A 29 -10.20 -3.94 9.18
N GLN A 30 -9.11 -3.27 8.80
CA GLN A 30 -8.10 -3.81 7.91
C GLN A 30 -6.79 -4.03 8.66
N PRO A 31 -6.54 -5.22 9.21
CA PRO A 31 -5.22 -5.53 9.75
C PRO A 31 -4.15 -5.55 8.66
N LEU A 32 -2.97 -5.04 8.99
CA LEU A 32 -1.74 -5.12 8.20
C LEU A 32 -0.72 -6.00 8.92
N ALA A 33 -0.03 -6.85 8.18
CA ALA A 33 1.17 -7.55 8.64
C ALA A 33 2.28 -7.42 7.58
N ILE A 34 3.53 -7.24 7.99
CA ILE A 34 4.71 -7.22 7.10
C ILE A 34 5.87 -7.96 7.78
N ASN A 35 6.38 -8.99 7.09
CA ASN A 35 7.34 -9.94 7.64
C ASN A 35 8.56 -10.11 6.75
N SER A 36 9.74 -10.12 7.37
CA SER A 36 10.99 -10.58 6.76
C SER A 36 10.88 -12.01 6.25
N GLN A 37 11.28 -12.26 5.00
CA GLN A 37 11.30 -13.61 4.41
C GLN A 37 12.66 -14.32 4.58
N SER A 38 13.72 -13.56 4.84
CA SER A 38 15.05 -14.12 4.94
C SER A 38 15.23 -14.90 6.24
N LYS A 39 15.68 -16.16 6.14
CA LYS A 39 15.92 -17.02 7.32
C LYS A 39 17.18 -16.60 8.10
N ASN A 40 18.15 -16.00 7.41
CA ASN A 40 19.50 -15.73 7.90
C ASN A 40 19.81 -14.23 8.01
N VAL A 41 18.82 -13.40 8.37
CA VAL A 41 19.06 -11.97 8.66
C VAL A 41 19.32 -11.76 10.15
N PRO A 42 20.22 -10.83 10.50
CA PRO A 42 20.54 -10.53 11.89
C PRO A 42 19.36 -9.92 12.66
N LEU A 43 18.43 -9.27 11.97
CA LEU A 43 17.20 -8.74 12.53
C LEU A 43 16.01 -9.20 11.69
N LYS A 44 15.06 -9.89 12.32
CA LYS A 44 13.79 -10.24 11.68
C LYS A 44 12.77 -9.15 11.93
N ILE A 45 12.22 -8.60 10.85
CA ILE A 45 11.11 -7.65 10.92
C ILE A 45 9.78 -8.41 10.98
N HIS A 46 8.95 -8.01 11.93
CA HIS A 46 7.58 -8.49 12.09
C HIS A 46 6.74 -7.29 12.51
N ILE A 47 6.18 -6.58 11.53
CA ILE A 47 5.36 -5.39 11.72
C ILE A 47 3.90 -5.83 11.67
N ASN A 48 3.12 -5.41 12.66
CA ASN A 48 1.68 -5.63 12.68
C ASN A 48 0.93 -4.36 13.03
N ALA A 49 -0.20 -4.17 12.38
CA ALA A 49 -1.24 -3.27 12.83
C ALA A 49 -2.56 -4.03 12.80
N SER A 50 -3.21 -4.13 13.95
CA SER A 50 -4.46 -4.88 14.13
C SER A 50 -5.67 -4.18 13.50
N GLU A 51 -5.61 -2.85 13.36
CA GLU A 51 -6.65 -2.01 12.80
C GLU A 51 -6.05 -0.79 12.09
N GLY A 52 -6.64 -0.45 10.95
CA GLY A 52 -6.27 0.69 10.13
C GLY A 52 -7.17 0.81 8.91
N LYS A 53 -7.00 1.92 8.19
CA LYS A 53 -7.69 2.21 6.94
C LYS A 53 -6.73 2.09 5.78
N VAL A 54 -7.25 1.63 4.64
CA VAL A 54 -6.52 1.55 3.38
C VAL A 54 -7.05 2.60 2.44
N PHE A 55 -6.14 3.30 1.78
CA PHE A 55 -6.40 4.26 0.73
C PHE A 55 -5.60 3.85 -0.50
N VAL A 56 -6.23 3.91 -1.67
CA VAL A 56 -5.56 3.79 -2.96
C VAL A 56 -5.79 5.10 -3.69
N THR A 57 -4.70 5.73 -4.13
CA THR A 57 -4.72 6.91 -4.98
C THR A 57 -4.23 6.55 -6.37
N ASN A 58 -4.22 7.51 -7.30
CA ASN A 58 -3.56 7.34 -8.59
C ASN A 58 -2.01 7.25 -8.49
N GLN A 59 -1.42 7.52 -7.32
CA GLN A 59 0.05 7.56 -7.17
C GLN A 59 0.59 6.54 -6.17
N ARG A 60 -0.20 6.16 -5.16
CA ARG A 60 0.26 5.31 -4.07
C ARG A 60 -0.87 4.56 -3.36
N LEU A 61 -0.48 3.49 -2.67
CA LEU A 61 -1.27 2.89 -1.61
C LEU A 61 -0.81 3.47 -0.28
N VAL A 62 -1.76 3.86 0.56
CA VAL A 62 -1.51 4.30 1.92
C VAL A 62 -2.33 3.47 2.90
N TYR A 63 -1.67 2.98 3.93
CA TYR A 63 -2.29 2.41 5.11
C TYR A 63 -2.07 3.35 6.28
N LEU A 64 -3.13 3.69 7.01
CA LEU A 64 -3.07 4.47 8.25
C LEU A 64 -3.55 3.60 9.41
N THR A 65 -2.69 3.40 10.40
CA THR A 65 -3.05 2.67 11.63
C THR A 65 -4.07 3.49 12.41
N SER A 66 -5.04 2.81 13.03
CA SER A 66 -6.03 3.45 13.91
C SER A 66 -5.31 4.14 15.08
N THR A 67 -5.66 5.40 15.36
CA THR A 67 -5.00 6.30 16.32
C THR A 67 -5.11 5.88 17.80
N ASN A 68 -5.79 4.77 18.09
CA ASN A 68 -5.75 4.15 19.40
C ASN A 68 -4.37 3.51 19.61
N THR A 69 -3.56 4.11 20.49
CA THR A 69 -2.12 3.90 20.72
C THR A 69 -1.66 2.47 21.03
N SER A 70 -2.55 1.47 21.06
CA SER A 70 -2.25 0.06 21.31
C SER A 70 -2.45 -0.85 20.09
N ARG A 71 -2.67 -0.29 18.89
CA ARG A 71 -3.19 -1.06 17.74
C ARG A 71 -2.19 -1.36 16.62
N GLY A 72 -0.93 -0.93 16.69
CA GLY A 72 0.10 -1.38 15.75
C GLY A 72 1.52 -0.88 16.03
N ASP A 73 2.49 -1.51 15.39
CA ASP A 73 3.93 -1.21 15.49
C ASP A 73 4.35 0.02 14.66
N ILE A 74 3.47 0.46 13.76
CA ILE A 74 3.66 1.61 12.87
C ILE A 74 2.40 2.47 12.85
N GLU A 75 2.55 3.76 12.55
CA GLU A 75 1.46 4.71 12.33
C GLU A 75 0.96 4.70 10.89
N SER A 76 1.87 4.49 9.93
CA SER A 76 1.52 4.45 8.51
C SER A 76 2.43 3.55 7.70
N PHE A 77 1.89 2.99 6.62
CA PHE A 77 2.65 2.28 5.59
C PHE A 77 2.25 2.81 4.20
N CYS A 78 3.23 2.93 3.29
CA CYS A 78 3.03 3.51 1.97
C CYS A 78 3.80 2.75 0.89
N ILE A 79 3.13 2.59 -0.26
CA ILE A 79 3.72 2.06 -1.50
C ILE A 79 3.53 3.12 -2.59
N ASN A 80 4.62 3.77 -3.00
CA ASN A 80 4.61 4.65 -4.17
C ASN A 80 4.71 3.81 -5.45
N PHE A 81 3.75 3.94 -6.36
CA PHE A 81 3.64 3.04 -7.51
C PHE A 81 4.77 3.21 -8.52
N ASN A 82 5.33 4.42 -8.65
CA ASN A 82 6.48 4.71 -9.51
C ASN A 82 7.77 3.98 -9.09
N GLN A 83 7.85 3.48 -7.85
CA GLN A 83 9.01 2.75 -7.34
C GLN A 83 8.91 1.25 -7.62
N LEU A 84 7.71 0.71 -7.91
CA LEU A 84 7.47 -0.73 -7.99
C LEU A 84 8.41 -1.51 -8.93
N PRO A 85 8.80 -1.00 -10.12
CA PRO A 85 9.72 -1.71 -11.00
C PRO A 85 11.08 -2.02 -10.34
N LYS A 86 11.51 -1.20 -9.37
CA LYS A 86 12.78 -1.38 -8.65
C LYS A 86 12.68 -2.33 -7.46
N LEU A 87 11.46 -2.70 -7.07
CA LEU A 87 11.19 -3.44 -5.83
C LEU A 87 10.90 -4.92 -6.07
N LYS A 88 10.98 -5.42 -7.30
CA LYS A 88 10.55 -6.79 -7.66
C LYS A 88 9.16 -7.08 -7.09
N PHE A 89 8.28 -6.08 -7.16
CA PHE A 89 7.01 -6.09 -6.47
C PHE A 89 6.06 -7.11 -7.09
N THR A 90 5.42 -7.91 -6.24
CA THR A 90 4.33 -8.81 -6.64
C THR A 90 3.19 -8.69 -5.66
N HIS A 91 1.97 -8.97 -6.12
CA HIS A 91 0.79 -8.90 -5.28
C HIS A 91 -0.33 -9.78 -5.81
N ALA A 92 -1.23 -10.20 -4.95
CA ALA A 92 -2.38 -11.03 -5.31
C ALA A 92 -3.53 -10.85 -4.30
N LEU A 93 -4.75 -10.91 -4.80
CA LEU A 93 -5.93 -11.12 -3.95
C LEU A 93 -5.96 -12.61 -3.55
N LYS A 94 -6.14 -12.88 -2.26
CA LYS A 94 -6.19 -14.24 -1.71
C LYS A 94 -7.52 -14.45 -1.00
N SER A 95 -8.19 -15.55 -1.34
CA SER A 95 -9.34 -16.03 -0.59
C SER A 95 -8.86 -16.92 0.56
N ALA A 96 -9.33 -16.67 1.76
CA ALA A 96 -9.09 -17.60 2.87
C ALA A 96 -10.08 -18.77 2.77
N LEU A 97 -9.65 -20.00 3.12
CA LEU A 97 -10.56 -21.14 3.25
C LEU A 97 -11.57 -20.91 4.40
N PHE A 98 -11.09 -20.26 5.47
CA PHE A 98 -11.89 -19.77 6.58
C PHE A 98 -11.41 -18.37 6.95
N GLY A 99 -12.35 -17.46 7.25
CA GLY A 99 -12.04 -16.09 7.64
C GLY A 99 -12.12 -15.09 6.49
N ALA A 100 -11.60 -13.89 6.72
CA ALA A 100 -11.68 -12.79 5.77
C ALA A 100 -10.64 -12.94 4.65
N ASN A 101 -11.01 -12.47 3.46
CA ASN A 101 -10.07 -12.40 2.35
C ASN A 101 -9.00 -11.35 2.61
N TYR A 102 -7.83 -11.52 1.99
CA TYR A 102 -6.70 -10.63 2.18
C TYR A 102 -6.00 -10.35 0.86
N TRP A 103 -5.41 -9.17 0.79
CA TRP A 103 -4.48 -8.82 -0.26
C TRP A 103 -3.06 -9.11 0.23
N GLU A 104 -2.33 -9.92 -0.51
CA GLU A 104 -0.94 -10.26 -0.25
C GLU A 104 -0.03 -9.47 -1.20
N PHE A 105 1.10 -9.00 -0.69
CA PHE A 105 2.13 -8.35 -1.49
C PHE A 105 3.51 -8.78 -1.04
N MET A 106 4.47 -8.75 -1.96
CA MET A 106 5.88 -8.98 -1.67
C MET A 106 6.72 -7.90 -2.34
N PHE A 107 7.82 -7.55 -1.70
CA PHE A 107 8.79 -6.62 -2.26
C PHE A 107 10.19 -6.91 -1.77
N TYR A 108 11.16 -6.52 -2.58
CA TYR A 108 12.57 -6.46 -2.26
C TYR A 108 12.93 -5.02 -1.89
N SER A 109 13.60 -4.83 -0.76
CA SER A 109 14.17 -3.56 -0.34
C SER A 109 15.60 -3.47 -0.91
N PRO A 110 15.90 -2.64 -1.92
CA PRO A 110 17.23 -2.57 -2.51
C PRO A 110 18.20 -1.74 -1.68
N SER A 111 19.50 -1.84 -1.97
CA SER A 111 20.57 -1.09 -1.30
C SER A 111 20.49 0.43 -1.50
N GLU A 112 19.83 0.88 -2.56
CA GLU A 112 19.61 2.29 -2.95
C GLU A 112 18.80 3.11 -1.93
N GLY A 113 18.16 2.47 -0.94
CA GLY A 113 17.49 3.19 0.15
C GLY A 113 16.12 3.77 -0.20
N ILE A 114 15.44 3.25 -1.23
CA ILE A 114 14.09 3.69 -1.64
C ILE A 114 12.95 3.08 -0.77
N CYS A 115 13.31 2.30 0.25
CA CYS A 115 12.40 1.65 1.20
C CYS A 115 12.66 2.17 2.62
N ASP A 116 12.09 3.34 2.95
CA ASP A 116 12.31 4.00 4.24
C ASP A 116 11.70 3.19 5.41
N GLY A 117 12.51 2.92 6.42
CA GLY A 117 12.09 2.15 7.60
C GLY A 117 12.12 0.62 7.41
N PHE A 118 12.69 0.13 6.31
CA PHE A 118 12.96 -1.30 6.11
C PHE A 118 14.47 -1.56 6.01
N PRO A 119 14.97 -2.69 6.54
CA PRO A 119 16.29 -3.20 6.22
C PRO A 119 16.52 -3.30 4.70
N ARG A 120 17.77 -3.10 4.27
CA ARG A 120 18.18 -3.18 2.87
C ARG A 120 18.55 -4.61 2.50
N GLU A 121 18.49 -4.87 1.20
CA GLU A 121 18.86 -6.13 0.55
C GLU A 121 18.04 -7.34 1.04
N GLU A 122 16.78 -7.11 1.39
CA GLU A 122 15.91 -8.12 1.98
C GLU A 122 14.53 -8.19 1.29
N TYR A 123 13.93 -9.38 1.28
CA TYR A 123 12.55 -9.58 0.86
C TYR A 123 11.59 -9.52 2.05
N PHE A 124 10.48 -8.83 1.83
CA PHE A 124 9.36 -8.75 2.75
C PHE A 124 8.10 -9.29 2.09
N GLN A 125 7.27 -9.96 2.88
CA GLN A 125 5.91 -10.33 2.52
C GLN A 125 4.96 -9.61 3.45
N GLY A 126 3.99 -8.92 2.87
CA GLY A 126 2.94 -8.25 3.61
C GLY A 126 1.56 -8.73 3.23
N SER A 127 0.60 -8.46 4.10
CA SER A 127 -0.80 -8.72 3.84
C SER A 127 -1.69 -7.66 4.48
N ILE A 128 -2.81 -7.35 3.81
CA ILE A 128 -3.88 -6.52 4.33
C ILE A 128 -5.18 -7.33 4.30
N THR A 129 -5.79 -7.55 5.46
CA THR A 129 -7.02 -8.36 5.58
C THR A 129 -8.26 -7.48 5.51
N PHE A 130 -9.30 -7.87 4.77
CA PHE A 130 -10.53 -7.08 4.60
C PHE A 130 -11.69 -7.68 5.40
N LYS A 131 -11.78 -7.36 6.71
CA LYS A 131 -12.77 -7.98 7.61
C LYS A 131 -14.23 -7.55 7.38
N ASP A 132 -14.45 -6.45 6.68
CA ASP A 132 -15.78 -5.90 6.34
C ASP A 132 -16.12 -6.00 4.83
N GLY A 133 -15.34 -6.76 4.07
CA GLY A 133 -15.45 -6.79 2.61
C GLY A 133 -14.75 -5.61 1.93
N GLY A 134 -15.12 -5.34 0.67
CA GLY A 134 -14.51 -4.29 -0.16
C GLY A 134 -13.18 -4.68 -0.83
N MET A 135 -12.73 -5.94 -0.68
CA MET A 135 -11.47 -6.42 -1.27
C MET A 135 -11.49 -6.40 -2.81
N PHE A 136 -12.63 -6.69 -3.43
CA PHE A 136 -12.73 -6.69 -4.89
C PHE A 136 -12.65 -5.26 -5.46
N ASP A 137 -13.34 -4.30 -4.84
CA ASP A 137 -13.26 -2.89 -5.22
C ASP A 137 -11.84 -2.34 -5.01
N PHE A 138 -11.22 -2.69 -3.88
CA PHE A 138 -9.81 -2.42 -3.63
C PHE A 138 -8.91 -3.00 -4.74
N GLY A 139 -9.15 -4.26 -5.11
CA GLY A 139 -8.40 -4.97 -6.13
C GLY A 139 -8.51 -4.31 -7.50
N ALA A 140 -9.71 -3.87 -7.89
CA ALA A 140 -9.91 -3.11 -9.11
C ALA A 140 -9.12 -1.80 -9.08
N ALA A 141 -9.28 -1.01 -8.01
CA ALA A 141 -8.64 0.29 -7.87
C ALA A 141 -7.11 0.20 -7.85
N ILE A 142 -6.54 -0.77 -7.14
CA ILE A 142 -5.07 -0.92 -7.06
C ILE A 142 -4.47 -1.43 -8.36
N ASN A 143 -5.14 -2.36 -9.05
CA ASN A 143 -4.66 -2.86 -10.33
C ASN A 143 -4.66 -1.77 -11.40
N GLU A 144 -5.74 -0.97 -11.47
CA GLU A 144 -5.83 0.19 -12.36
C GLU A 144 -4.71 1.20 -12.06
N ALA A 145 -4.59 1.63 -10.80
CA ALA A 145 -3.60 2.64 -10.43
C ALA A 145 -2.14 2.18 -10.63
N ILE A 146 -1.82 0.91 -10.34
CA ILE A 146 -0.49 0.37 -10.62
C ILE A 146 -0.25 0.29 -12.13
N ASN A 147 -1.23 -0.20 -12.90
CA ASN A 147 -1.09 -0.31 -14.35
C ASN A 147 -0.88 1.06 -15.00
N ASP A 148 -1.60 2.08 -14.56
CA ASP A 148 -1.47 3.42 -15.10
C ASP A 148 -0.07 4.00 -14.86
N VAL A 149 0.46 3.86 -13.65
CA VAL A 149 1.78 4.38 -13.31
C VAL A 149 2.92 3.58 -13.95
N VAL A 150 2.79 2.25 -14.05
CA VAL A 150 3.88 1.38 -14.51
C VAL A 150 3.89 1.23 -16.03
N ASN A 151 2.72 1.12 -16.67
CA ASN A 151 2.61 0.80 -18.09
C ASN A 151 2.11 1.98 -18.94
N ASN A 152 1.40 2.96 -18.36
CA ASN A 152 0.85 4.11 -19.06
C ASN A 152 1.40 5.48 -18.59
N PRO A 153 2.71 5.62 -18.26
CA PRO A 153 3.22 6.84 -17.63
C PRO A 153 3.11 8.10 -18.50
N HIS A 154 2.81 7.97 -19.80
CA HIS A 154 2.71 9.05 -20.77
C HIS A 154 1.27 9.34 -21.24
N ILE A 155 0.25 8.63 -20.74
CA ILE A 155 -1.14 8.81 -21.22
C ILE A 155 -1.79 10.09 -20.65
N ASP A 156 -1.20 10.70 -19.62
CA ASP A 156 -1.75 11.92 -19.00
C ASP A 156 -1.35 13.24 -19.71
N ASP A 157 -0.56 13.21 -20.79
CA ASP A 157 -0.09 14.44 -21.46
C ASP A 157 -0.97 14.96 -22.61
N GLU A 158 -1.90 14.16 -23.19
CA GLU A 158 -2.62 14.59 -24.41
C GLU A 158 -4.07 14.10 -24.55
N LEU A 159 -4.93 14.34 -23.57
CA LEU A 159 -6.36 14.43 -23.87
C LEU A 159 -6.80 15.90 -23.80
N PRO A 160 -7.01 16.57 -24.96
CA PRO A 160 -7.60 17.88 -24.98
C PRO A 160 -8.94 17.81 -24.23
N ARG A 161 -9.12 18.70 -23.25
CA ARG A 161 -10.43 18.94 -22.67
C ARG A 161 -11.30 19.41 -23.83
N TYR A 162 -12.31 18.63 -24.22
CA TYR A 162 -13.39 19.13 -25.05
C TYR A 162 -14.18 20.14 -24.20
N SER A 163 -13.65 21.35 -24.08
CA SER A 163 -14.44 22.54 -23.83
C SER A 163 -14.75 23.15 -25.19
N GLU A 164 -16.06 23.29 -25.42
CA GLU A 164 -16.72 24.09 -26.48
C GLU A 164 -17.03 23.37 -27.80
N LEU A 165 -18.24 22.82 -27.84
CA LEU A 165 -19.16 22.90 -28.99
C LEU A 165 -20.51 23.39 -28.48
#